data_AF-A0AAU5XLQ0-F1
#
_entry.id   AF-A0AAU5XLQ0-F1
#
_cell.length_a   1.000
_cell.length_b   1.000
_cell.length_c   1.000
_cell.angle_alpha   90.00
_cell.angle_beta   90.00
_cell.angle_gamma   90.00
#
_symmetry.space_group_name_H-M   'P 1'
#
loop_
_entity.id
_entity.type
_entity.pdbx_description
1 polymer ?
#
loop_
_entity_poly.entity_id
_entity_poly.type
_entity_poly.pdbx_seq_one_letter_code
_entity_poly.pdbx_strand_id
1 'polypeptide(L)'
;MTKRRRSAFHDTGLDTLLRDLGVTQVMLAGVSTSAGAESTARSAHDHGYHVVLATGAMADPDPDSHRHSLERTFPELGETTTSAEIIEFLDRRPGRTDGATRRP
;
A
#
# COMPACT_ATOMS: atom_id res chain seq x y z
N MET A 1 -13.58 0.89 6.09
CA MET A 1 -13.19 -0.42 6.66
C MET A 1 -12.41 -0.16 7.94
N THR A 2 -12.70 -0.88 9.03
CA THR A 2 -12.04 -0.68 10.35
C THR A 2 -11.24 -1.93 10.69
N LYS A 3 -9.96 -1.77 11.04
CA LYS A 3 -9.04 -2.87 11.34
C LYS A 3 -8.68 -2.87 12.83
N ARG A 4 -8.71 -4.05 13.47
CA ARG A 4 -8.41 -4.23 14.91
C ARG A 4 -7.06 -4.89 15.22
N ARG A 5 -6.27 -5.23 14.19
CA ARG A 5 -4.91 -5.80 14.30
C ARG A 5 -3.93 -4.99 13.46
N ARG A 6 -2.67 -5.41 13.32
CA ARG A 6 -1.65 -4.68 12.53
C ARG A 6 -1.84 -4.84 11.01
N SER A 7 -2.19 -6.03 10.53
CA SER A 7 -2.49 -6.25 9.11
C SER A 7 -3.92 -5.86 8.72
N ALA A 8 -4.07 -5.11 7.63
CA ALA A 8 -5.39 -4.74 7.09
C ALA A 8 -6.19 -5.92 6.53
N PHE A 9 -5.57 -7.08 6.35
CA PHE A 9 -6.24 -8.30 5.91
C PHE A 9 -6.90 -9.07 7.06
N HIS A 10 -6.43 -8.86 8.29
CA HIS A 10 -6.87 -9.66 9.42
C HIS A 10 -8.25 -9.21 9.93
N ASP A 11 -9.24 -10.10 9.81
CA ASP A 11 -10.63 -9.94 10.25
C ASP A 11 -11.35 -8.70 9.68
N THR A 12 -11.06 -8.33 8.42
CA THR A 12 -11.66 -7.13 7.78
C THR A 12 -12.48 -7.41 6.53
N GLY A 13 -12.32 -8.60 5.91
CA GLY A 13 -12.89 -8.91 4.60
C GLY A 13 -12.18 -8.24 3.41
N LEU A 14 -11.02 -7.61 3.64
CA LEU A 14 -10.27 -6.90 2.59
C LEU A 14 -9.92 -7.80 1.40
N ASP A 15 -9.44 -9.01 1.67
CA ASP A 15 -9.07 -9.99 0.64
C ASP A 15 -10.26 -10.31 -0.28
N THR A 16 -11.41 -10.65 0.30
CA THR A 16 -12.65 -10.92 -0.44
C THR A 16 -13.02 -9.74 -1.33
N LEU A 17 -13.03 -8.52 -0.76
CA LEU A 17 -13.35 -7.31 -1.53
C LEU A 17 -12.39 -7.10 -2.71
N LEU A 18 -11.09 -7.25 -2.49
CA LEU A 18 -10.08 -7.06 -3.53
C LEU A 18 -10.22 -8.11 -4.65
N ARG A 19 -10.49 -9.37 -4.30
CA ARG A 19 -10.73 -10.43 -5.29
C ARG A 19 -12.01 -10.21 -6.07
N ASP A 20 -13.10 -9.80 -5.42
CA ASP A 20 -14.37 -9.48 -6.08
C ASP A 20 -14.21 -8.32 -7.09
N LEU A 21 -13.30 -7.38 -6.80
CA LEU A 21 -12.92 -6.29 -7.70
C LEU A 21 -11.90 -6.70 -8.77
N GLY A 22 -11.44 -7.94 -8.80
CA GLY A 22 -10.44 -8.43 -9.75
C GLY A 22 -9.05 -7.78 -9.57
N VAL A 23 -8.75 -7.27 -8.37
CA VAL A 23 -7.48 -6.59 -8.09
C VAL A 23 -6.36 -7.62 -8.01
N THR A 24 -5.27 -7.38 -8.73
CA THR A 24 -4.05 -8.22 -8.72
C THR A 24 -2.86 -7.52 -8.06
N GLN A 25 -2.89 -6.18 -7.99
CA GLN A 25 -1.82 -5.35 -7.45
C GLN A 25 -2.37 -4.39 -6.40
N VAL A 26 -1.68 -4.28 -5.26
CA VAL A 26 -2.01 -3.34 -4.18
C VAL A 26 -0.83 -2.41 -3.92
N MET A 27 -1.14 -1.13 -3.78
CA MET A 27 -0.17 -0.12 -3.36
C MET A 27 -0.41 0.26 -1.90
N LEU A 28 0.66 0.25 -1.10
CA LEU A 28 0.61 0.53 0.33
C LEU A 28 1.33 1.84 0.64
N ALA A 29 0.72 2.60 1.55
CA ALA A 29 1.23 3.84 2.13
C ALA A 29 0.76 3.93 3.59
N GLY A 30 1.34 4.83 4.39
CA GLY A 30 0.85 5.15 5.73
C GLY A 30 1.85 4.97 6.88
N VAL A 31 1.30 5.00 8.10
CA VAL A 31 2.06 5.03 9.37
C VAL A 31 1.51 3.99 10.36
N SER A 32 2.34 3.24 11.09
CA SER A 32 3.81 3.23 11.03
C SER A 32 4.34 2.24 10.00
N THR A 33 5.48 2.57 9.38
CA THR A 33 6.17 1.75 8.36
C THR A 33 6.44 0.34 8.87
N SER A 34 7.08 0.22 10.03
CA SER A 34 7.54 -1.05 10.60
C SER A 34 6.42 -1.90 11.23
N ALA A 35 5.22 -1.34 11.43
CA ALA A 35 4.13 -2.06 12.06
C ALA A 35 2.95 -2.27 11.11
N GLY A 36 2.12 -1.25 10.92
CA GLY A 36 0.88 -1.37 10.17
C GLY A 36 1.12 -1.63 8.69
N ALA A 37 2.04 -0.86 8.09
CA ALA A 37 2.35 -0.96 6.68
C ALA A 37 3.06 -2.30 6.38
N GLU A 38 4.15 -2.62 7.08
CA GLU A 38 4.88 -3.88 6.89
C GLU A 38 3.99 -5.11 7.11
N SER A 39 3.21 -5.14 8.19
CA SER A 39 2.32 -6.28 8.47
C SER A 39 1.27 -6.48 7.37
N THR A 40 0.77 -5.37 6.81
CA THR A 40 -0.17 -5.42 5.69
C THR A 40 0.51 -5.84 4.39
N ALA A 41 1.75 -5.37 4.14
CA ALA A 41 2.55 -5.77 2.99
C ALA A 41 2.83 -7.26 2.96
N ARG A 42 3.26 -7.82 4.10
CA ARG A 42 3.49 -9.26 4.23
C ARG A 42 2.21 -10.06 3.99
N SER A 43 1.09 -9.64 4.58
CA SER A 43 -0.20 -10.29 4.31
C SER A 43 -0.64 -10.20 2.85
N ALA A 44 -0.47 -9.04 2.21
CA ALA A 44 -0.80 -8.88 0.79
C ALA A 44 0.03 -9.82 -0.10
N HIS A 45 1.34 -9.87 0.15
CA HIS A 45 2.26 -10.77 -0.53
C HIS A 45 1.84 -12.23 -0.33
N ASP A 46 1.54 -12.64 0.91
CA ASP A 46 1.13 -14.02 1.23
C ASP A 46 -0.21 -14.41 0.58
N HIS A 47 -1.10 -13.45 0.33
CA HIS A 47 -2.37 -13.66 -0.40
C HIS A 47 -2.20 -13.66 -1.93
N GLY A 48 -0.98 -13.46 -2.43
CA GLY A 48 -0.63 -13.50 -3.85
C GLY A 48 -0.81 -12.17 -4.59
N TYR A 49 -0.96 -11.04 -3.88
CA TYR A 49 -1.02 -9.73 -4.52
C TYR A 49 0.37 -9.23 -4.87
N HIS A 50 0.50 -8.56 -6.02
CA HIS A 50 1.68 -7.75 -6.30
C HIS A 50 1.69 -6.53 -5.39
N VAL A 51 2.73 -6.36 -4.57
CA VAL A 51 2.82 -5.28 -3.58
C VAL A 51 3.71 -4.17 -4.12
N VAL A 52 3.21 -2.93 -4.07
CA VAL A 52 3.96 -1.71 -4.33
C VAL A 52 3.97 -0.87 -3.06
N LEU A 53 5.15 -0.43 -2.61
CA LEU A 53 5.36 0.28 -1.36
C LEU A 53 5.73 1.73 -1.68
N ALA A 54 4.80 2.65 -1.40
CA ALA A 54 4.96 4.08 -1.64
C ALA A 54 5.83 4.71 -0.53
N THR A 55 7.15 4.56 -0.64
CA THR A 55 8.11 4.94 0.42
C THR A 55 8.05 6.43 0.75
N GLY A 56 7.77 7.28 -0.24
CA GLY A 56 7.54 8.72 -0.06
C GLY A 56 6.22 9.10 0.66
N ALA A 57 5.36 8.12 0.94
CA ALA A 57 4.11 8.29 1.70
C ALA A 57 4.07 7.38 2.94
N MET A 58 5.22 6.94 3.42
CA MET A 58 5.35 6.16 4.64
C MET A 58 6.16 6.91 5.69
N ALA A 59 5.81 6.72 6.95
CA ALA A 59 6.59 7.22 8.07
C ALA A 59 6.50 6.27 9.26
N ASP A 60 7.48 6.36 10.16
CA ASP A 60 7.52 5.64 11.42
C ASP A 60 7.93 6.62 12.54
N PRO A 61 7.41 6.47 13.77
CA PRO A 61 7.91 7.22 14.92
C PRO A 61 9.41 7.04 15.16
N ASP A 62 9.95 5.86 14.85
CA ASP A 62 11.37 5.57 14.93
C ASP A 62 12.03 5.56 13.53
N PRO A 63 12.93 6.51 13.23
CA PRO A 63 13.55 6.61 11.90
C PRO A 63 14.43 5.40 11.55
N ASP A 64 14.99 4.70 12.54
CA ASP A 64 15.81 3.51 12.27
C ASP A 64 14.95 2.30 11.93
N SER A 65 13.80 2.13 12.59
CA SER A 65 12.78 1.15 12.19
C SER A 65 12.24 1.41 10.79
N HIS A 66 12.00 2.69 10.43
CA HIS A 66 11.63 3.07 9.05
C HIS A 66 12.69 2.60 8.04
N ARG A 67 13.96 2.96 8.28
CA ARG A 67 15.08 2.62 7.41
C ARG A 67 15.26 1.11 7.26
N HIS A 68 15.21 0.37 8.37
CA HIS A 68 15.31 -1.08 8.36
C HIS A 68 14.23 -1.73 7.47
N SER A 69 12.99 -1.25 7.59
CA SER A 69 11.87 -1.74 6.78
C SER A 69 12.13 -1.51 5.29
N LEU A 70 12.57 -0.29 4.92
CA LEU A 70 12.87 0.07 3.54
C LEU A 70 14.03 -0.75 2.94
N GLU A 71 15.12 -0.91 3.69
CA GLU A 71 16.36 -1.49 3.16
C GLU A 71 16.38 -3.02 3.20
N ARG A 72 15.63 -3.63 4.12
CA ARG A 72 15.75 -5.08 4.40
C ARG A 72 14.46 -5.85 4.23
N THR A 73 13.34 -5.31 4.68
CA THR A 73 12.07 -6.05 4.63
C THR A 73 11.38 -5.87 3.28
N PHE A 74 11.25 -4.63 2.82
CA PHE A 74 10.45 -4.28 1.65
C PHE A 74 10.92 -4.90 0.32
N PRO A 75 12.24 -5.02 0.05
CA PRO A 75 12.73 -5.67 -1.17
C PRO A 75 12.31 -7.14 -1.31
N GLU A 76 12.00 -7.82 -0.20
CA GLU A 76 11.53 -9.21 -0.21
C GLU A 76 10.02 -9.32 -0.44
N LEU A 77 9.26 -8.23 -0.22
CA LEU A 77 7.80 -8.23 -0.25
C LEU A 77 7.21 -7.62 -1.53
N GLY A 78 7.96 -6.75 -2.22
CA GLY A 78 7.47 -6.10 -3.43
C GLY A 78 8.34 -4.96 -3.93
N GLU A 79 7.79 -4.15 -4.83
CA GLU A 79 8.47 -3.01 -5.43
C GLU A 79 8.34 -1.77 -4.55
N THR A 80 9.38 -0.95 -4.47
CA THR A 80 9.36 0.33 -3.75
C THR A 80 9.41 1.49 -4.74
N THR A 81 8.58 2.51 -4.53
CA THR A 81 8.57 3.72 -5.37
C THR A 81 8.19 4.94 -4.51
N THR A 82 8.49 6.13 -4.99
CA THR A 82 8.11 7.37 -4.32
C THR A 82 6.70 7.82 -4.72
N SER A 83 6.05 8.58 -3.84
CA SER A 83 4.73 9.17 -4.14
C SER A 83 4.75 10.06 -5.38
N ALA A 84 5.87 10.74 -5.65
CA ALA A 84 6.03 11.59 -6.81
C ALA A 84 6.01 10.77 -8.11
N GLU A 85 6.77 9.67 -8.16
CA GLU A 85 6.78 8.75 -9.30
C GLU A 85 5.42 8.10 -9.53
N ILE A 86 4.71 7.76 -8.45
CA ILE A 86 3.34 7.23 -8.52
C ILE A 86 2.40 8.25 -9.17
N ILE A 87 2.42 9.50 -8.73
CA ILE A 87 1.56 10.56 -9.28
C ILE A 87 1.87 10.74 -10.78
N GLU A 88 3.15 10.85 -11.13
CA GLU A 88 3.57 10.98 -12.53
C GLU A 88 3.15 9.77 -13.38
N PHE A 89 3.21 8.56 -12.82
CA PHE A 89 2.74 7.35 -13.50
C PHE A 89 1.22 7.36 -13.71
N LEU A 90 0.45 7.79 -12.71
CA LEU A 90 -1.01 7.87 -12.81
C LEU A 90 -1.45 8.94 -13.80
N ASP A 91 -0.79 10.09 -13.83
CA ASP A 91 -1.08 11.18 -14.76
C ASP A 91 -0.80 10.79 -16.23
N ARG A 92 0.17 9.89 -16.45
CA ARG A 92 0.51 9.39 -17.79
C ARG A 92 -0.40 8.26 -18.29
N ARG A 93 -1.23 7.65 -17.44
CA ARG A 93 -2.14 6.57 -17.89
C ARG A 93 -3.35 7.15 -18.63
N PRO A 94 -3.56 6.86 -19.93
CA PRO A 94 -4.80 7.21 -20.60
C PRO A 94 -5.89 6.25 -20.11
N GLY A 95 -6.66 6.66 -19.08
CA GLY A 95 -7.76 5.85 -18.58
C GLY A 95 -8.26 6.11 -17.17
N ARG A 96 -8.37 7.37 -16.73
CA ARG A 96 -9.32 7.74 -15.65
C ARG A 96 -9.73 9.21 -15.68
N THR A 97 -10.32 9.65 -16.78
CA THR A 97 -11.19 10.83 -16.75
C THR A 97 -12.58 10.35 -16.35
N ASP A 98 -12.92 10.41 -15.07
CA ASP A 98 -14.28 10.80 -14.63
C ASP A 98 -14.42 10.92 -13.11
N GLY A 99 -15.08 12.00 -12.68
CA GLY A 99 -15.74 12.07 -11.38
C GLY A 99 -15.27 13.13 -10.37
N ALA A 100 -14.93 14.35 -10.77
CA ALA A 100 -14.86 15.49 -9.84
C ALA A 100 -15.50 16.77 -10.40
N THR A 101 -16.71 16.65 -10.95
CA THR A 101 -17.69 17.74 -10.91
C THR A 101 -18.74 17.39 -9.86
N ARG A 102 -18.58 17.94 -8.65
CA ARG A 102 -19.67 18.45 -7.79
C ARG A 102 -19.09 19.03 -6.49
N ARG A 103 -18.78 20.32 -6.52
CA ARG A 103 -19.14 21.23 -5.42
C ARG A 103 -20.48 21.86 -5.78
N PRO A 104 -21.35 22.11 -4.79
CA PRO A 104 -21.74 23.48 -4.51
C PRO A 104 -20.86 24.08 -3.41
#